data_AF-A0A7Y3J5R0-F1
#
_entry.id   AF-A0A7Y3J5R0-F1
#
_cell.length_a   1.000
_cell.length_b   1.000
_cell.length_c   1.000
_cell.angle_alpha   90.00
_cell.angle_beta   90.00
_cell.angle_gamma   90.00
#
_symmetry.space_group_name_H-M   'P 1'
#
loop_
_entity.id
_entity.type
_entity.pdbx_description
1 polymer ?
#
loop_
_entity_poly.entity_id
_entity_poly.type
_entity_poly.pdbx_seq_one_letter_code
_entity_poly.pdbx_strand_id
1 'polypeptide(L)'
;MKPLRVLVLVHSTLVPPNSLEGSTEKQIEEWRTEYDVISHLRAAGHDVRPLGISDSLSELRAAIVDWRPDITFNLLEEFDGIVTYDQHVVAFLELMRQPYTGCNP
;
A
#
# COMPACT_ATOMS: atom_id res chain seq x y z
N MET A 1 9.15 18.60 8.12
CA MET A 1 9.34 17.79 6.88
C MET A 1 8.37 18.31 5.82
N LYS A 2 8.70 18.15 4.52
CA LYS A 2 7.77 18.44 3.43
C LYS A 2 6.72 17.32 3.37
N PRO A 3 5.40 17.62 3.31
CA PRO A 3 4.37 16.60 3.06
C PRO A 3 4.63 15.87 1.74
N LEU A 4 4.40 14.56 1.74
CA LEU A 4 4.50 13.70 0.55
C LEU A 4 3.16 13.00 0.35
N ARG A 5 2.82 12.71 -0.90
CA ARG A 5 1.74 11.80 -1.28
C ARG A 5 2.28 10.37 -1.26
N VAL A 6 1.83 9.59 -0.29
CA VAL A 6 2.26 8.22 -0.06
C VAL A 6 1.15 7.27 -0.47
N LEU A 7 1.39 6.45 -1.50
CA LEU A 7 0.50 5.35 -1.88
C LEU A 7 0.90 4.12 -1.08
N VAL A 8 0.06 3.64 -0.17
CA VAL A 8 0.35 2.43 0.62
C VAL A 8 -0.27 1.24 -0.09
N LEU A 9 0.56 0.36 -0.65
CA LEU A 9 0.10 -0.87 -1.30
C LEU A 9 -0.06 -1.97 -0.27
N VAL A 10 -1.23 -2.60 -0.26
CA VAL A 10 -1.58 -3.70 0.64
C VAL A 10 -2.36 -4.76 -0.12
N HIS A 11 -2.46 -5.96 0.43
CA HIS A 11 -3.40 -6.94 -0.12
C HIS A 11 -4.85 -6.43 0.06
N SER A 12 -5.74 -6.73 -0.89
CA SER A 12 -7.11 -6.19 -0.90
C SER A 12 -7.92 -6.51 0.36
N THR A 13 -7.63 -7.63 1.02
CA THR A 13 -8.26 -8.03 2.30
C THR A 13 -7.67 -7.34 3.53
N LEU A 14 -6.53 -6.67 3.39
CA LEU A 14 -5.78 -6.03 4.48
C LEU A 14 -5.95 -4.51 4.49
N VAL A 15 -6.82 -3.96 3.64
CA VAL A 15 -7.13 -2.52 3.67
C VAL A 15 -7.81 -2.18 5.00
N PRO A 16 -7.18 -1.40 5.89
CA PRO A 16 -7.75 -1.16 7.20
C PRO A 16 -8.91 -0.15 7.11
N PRO A 17 -9.87 -0.20 8.04
CA PRO A 17 -10.93 0.79 8.13
C PRO A 17 -10.37 2.17 8.52
N ASN A 18 -11.14 3.23 8.24
CA ASN A 18 -10.78 4.59 8.64
C ASN A 18 -10.82 4.82 10.16
N SER A 19 -11.44 3.92 10.92
CA SER A 19 -11.54 3.96 12.37
C SER A 19 -11.52 2.54 12.94
N LEU A 20 -10.99 2.40 14.16
CA LEU A 20 -11.01 1.14 14.91
C LEU A 20 -12.37 0.87 15.59
N GLU A 21 -13.27 1.86 15.63
CA GLU A 21 -14.57 1.74 16.28
C GLU A 21 -15.38 0.57 15.70
N GLY A 22 -15.82 -0.34 16.57
CA GLY A 22 -16.62 -1.52 16.19
C GLY A 22 -15.82 -2.71 15.64
N SER A 23 -14.49 -2.61 15.55
CA SER A 23 -13.65 -3.74 15.15
C SER A 23 -13.35 -4.66 16.33
N THR A 24 -13.42 -5.97 16.12
CA THR A 24 -12.98 -6.97 17.11
C THR A 24 -11.46 -7.04 17.17
N GLU A 25 -10.91 -7.49 18.29
CA GLU A 25 -9.45 -7.63 18.45
C GLU A 25 -8.82 -8.53 17.38
N LYS A 26 -9.51 -9.62 17.03
CA LYS A 26 -9.10 -10.51 15.93
C LYS A 26 -9.05 -9.81 14.57
N GLN A 27 -10.06 -8.98 14.25
CA GLN A 27 -10.05 -8.21 13.01
C GLN A 27 -8.91 -7.19 13.01
N ILE A 28 -8.68 -6.52 14.13
CA ILE A 28 -7.57 -5.57 14.27
C ILE A 28 -6.23 -6.28 14.04
N GLU A 29 -6.05 -7.50 14.56
CA GLU A 29 -4.83 -8.28 14.32
C GLU A 29 -4.57 -8.57 12.85
N GLU A 30 -5.61 -8.80 12.03
CA GLU A 30 -5.45 -9.12 10.61
C GLU A 30 -4.82 -7.97 9.82
N TRP A 31 -5.15 -6.71 10.11
CA TRP A 31 -4.66 -5.52 9.37
C TRP A 31 -3.87 -4.53 10.25
N ARG A 32 -3.38 -4.98 11.42
CA ARG A 32 -2.73 -4.13 12.42
C ARG A 32 -1.55 -3.37 11.82
N THR A 33 -0.72 -4.09 11.07
CA THR A 33 0.48 -3.55 10.43
C THR A 33 0.12 -2.41 9.48
N GLU A 34 -0.87 -2.62 8.61
CA GLU A 34 -1.33 -1.65 7.63
C GLU A 34 -1.92 -0.42 8.32
N TYR A 35 -2.77 -0.63 9.33
CA TYR A 35 -3.34 0.46 10.10
C TYR A 35 -2.27 1.29 10.81
N ASP A 36 -1.30 0.64 11.46
CA ASP A 36 -0.21 1.32 12.14
C ASP A 36 0.63 2.13 11.14
N VAL A 37 1.04 1.54 10.01
CA VAL A 37 1.79 2.27 8.98
C VAL A 37 1.01 3.47 8.46
N ILE A 38 -0.27 3.29 8.10
CA ILE A 38 -1.12 4.35 7.54
C ILE A 38 -1.35 5.47 8.57
N SER A 39 -1.67 5.13 9.82
CA SER A 39 -1.92 6.10 10.88
C SER A 39 -0.66 6.89 11.23
N HIS A 40 0.50 6.25 11.32
CA HIS A 40 1.77 6.93 11.60
C HIS A 40 2.21 7.85 10.45
N LEU A 41 2.07 7.41 9.19
CA LEU A 41 2.38 8.26 8.03
C LEU A 41 1.47 9.51 7.99
N ARG A 42 0.17 9.35 8.29
CA ARG A 42 -0.77 10.47 8.40
C ARG A 42 -0.40 11.40 9.55
N ALA A 43 -0.10 10.85 10.73
CA ALA A 43 0.33 11.63 11.89
C ALA A 43 1.64 12.40 11.66
N ALA A 44 2.54 11.86 10.83
CA ALA A 44 3.75 12.54 10.37
C ALA A 44 3.50 13.68 9.36
N GLY A 45 2.25 13.87 8.91
CA GLY A 45 1.84 14.97 8.03
C GLY A 45 1.90 14.64 6.54
N HIS A 46 1.92 13.36 6.16
CA HIS A 46 1.83 12.93 4.77
C HIS A 46 0.38 12.80 4.30
N ASP A 47 0.13 12.96 3.00
CA ASP A 47 -1.14 12.61 2.36
C ASP A 47 -1.08 11.12 1.98
N VAL A 48 -1.88 10.28 2.65
CA VAL A 48 -1.73 8.83 2.61
C VAL A 48 -2.96 8.17 2.02
N ARG A 49 -2.76 7.46 0.91
CA ARG A 49 -3.79 6.70 0.20
C ARG A 49 -3.48 5.20 0.24
N PRO A 50 -4.24 4.40 1.00
CA PRO A 50 -4.19 2.95 0.90
C PRO A 50 -4.74 2.49 -0.45
N LEU A 51 -4.11 1.50 -1.06
CA LEU A 51 -4.58 0.81 -2.25
C LEU A 51 -4.46 -0.69 -2.03
N GLY A 52 -5.61 -1.35 -1.92
CA GLY A 52 -5.70 -2.80 -1.88
C GLY A 52 -5.58 -3.39 -3.27
N ILE A 53 -4.74 -4.40 -3.45
CA ILE A 53 -4.56 -5.12 -4.71
C ILE A 53 -4.69 -6.62 -4.44
N SER A 54 -5.36 -7.33 -5.34
CA SER A 54 -5.39 -8.80 -5.39
C SER A 54 -4.61 -9.33 -6.60
N ASP A 55 -5.11 -9.05 -7.79
CA ASP A 55 -4.78 -9.73 -9.04
C ASP A 55 -4.69 -8.77 -10.25
N SER A 56 -4.90 -7.46 -10.01
CA SER A 56 -4.97 -6.45 -11.06
C SER A 56 -4.00 -5.31 -10.85
N LEU A 57 -3.02 -5.19 -11.76
CA LEU A 57 -2.13 -4.03 -11.85
C LEU A 57 -2.79 -2.79 -12.46
N SER A 58 -4.00 -2.92 -13.00
CA SER A 58 -4.70 -1.80 -13.64
C SER A 58 -5.03 -0.70 -12.63
N GLU A 59 -5.41 -1.09 -11.41
CA GLU A 59 -5.71 -0.15 -10.32
C GLU A 59 -4.45 0.56 -9.82
N LEU A 60 -3.33 -0.18 -9.70
CA LEU A 60 -2.04 0.41 -9.37
C LEU A 60 -1.60 1.43 -10.42
N ARG A 61 -1.71 1.07 -11.70
CA ARG A 61 -1.39 1.97 -12.80
C ARG A 61 -2.24 3.24 -12.74
N ALA A 62 -3.55 3.10 -12.56
CA ALA A 62 -4.46 4.24 -12.46
C ALA A 62 -4.10 5.14 -11.27
N ALA A 63 -3.85 4.56 -10.09
CA ALA A 63 -3.42 5.32 -8.92
C ALA A 63 -2.13 6.10 -9.17
N ILE A 64 -1.13 5.48 -9.82
CA ILE A 64 0.13 6.14 -10.15
C ILE A 64 -0.08 7.29 -11.14
N VAL A 65 -0.86 7.07 -12.20
CA VAL A 65 -1.05 8.08 -13.26
C VAL A 65 -1.93 9.23 -12.80
N ASP A 66 -3.03 8.94 -12.11
CA ASP A 66 -4.06 9.91 -11.77
C ASP A 66 -3.73 10.67 -10.50
N TRP A 67 -3.24 9.98 -9.46
CA TRP A 67 -2.93 10.58 -8.17
C TRP A 67 -1.47 11.02 -8.06
N ARG A 68 -0.58 10.44 -8.87
CA ARG A 68 0.86 10.76 -8.96
C ARG A 68 1.57 10.75 -7.61
N PRO A 69 1.57 9.64 -6.86
CA PRO A 69 2.24 9.56 -5.56
C PRO A 69 3.72 9.96 -5.66
N ASP A 70 4.23 10.60 -4.62
CA ASP A 70 5.65 10.93 -4.53
C ASP A 70 6.47 9.67 -4.17
N ILE A 71 5.86 8.73 -3.43
CA ILE A 71 6.42 7.42 -3.11
C ILE A 71 5.31 6.38 -2.89
N THR A 72 5.60 5.13 -3.23
CA THR A 72 4.78 3.96 -2.91
C THR A 72 5.37 3.22 -1.71
N PHE A 73 4.63 3.15 -0.61
CA PHE A 73 4.99 2.31 0.53
C PHE A 73 4.45 0.90 0.28
N ASN A 74 5.33 -0.05 -0.06
CA ASN A 74 4.94 -1.41 -0.41
C ASN A 74 4.82 -2.31 0.83
N LEU A 75 3.62 -2.83 1.09
CA LEU A 75 3.32 -3.84 2.12
C LEU A 75 2.72 -5.13 1.50
N LEU A 76 2.85 -5.33 0.18
CA LEU A 76 2.40 -6.58 -0.43
C LEU A 76 3.35 -7.73 -0.07
N GLU A 77 2.76 -8.87 0.30
CA GLU A 77 3.47 -10.14 0.56
C GLU A 77 3.16 -11.21 -0.49
N GLU A 78 2.17 -10.96 -1.36
CA GLU A 78 1.82 -11.82 -2.49
C GLU A 78 1.10 -11.03 -3.58
N PHE A 79 0.93 -11.66 -4.75
CA PHE A 79 0.06 -11.18 -5.81
C PHE A 79 -0.64 -12.37 -6.47
N ASP A 80 -1.96 -12.27 -6.68
CA ASP A 80 -2.81 -13.34 -7.23
C ASP A 80 -2.67 -14.69 -6.47
N GLY A 81 -2.58 -14.63 -5.14
CA GLY A 81 -2.40 -15.81 -4.28
C GLY A 81 -1.03 -16.50 -4.38
N ILE A 82 -0.07 -15.87 -5.05
CA ILE A 82 1.29 -16.40 -5.24
C ILE A 82 2.28 -15.45 -4.56
N VAL A 83 2.87 -15.91 -3.45
CA VAL A 83 3.84 -15.14 -2.65
C VAL A 83 4.98 -14.58 -3.51
N THR A 84 5.55 -15.40 -4.39
CA THR A 84 6.70 -15.00 -5.22
C THR A 84 6.36 -14.02 -6.33
N TYR A 85 5.09 -13.65 -6.54
CA TYR A 85 4.69 -12.68 -7.55
C TYR A 85 4.74 -11.24 -7.04
N ASP A 86 4.93 -11.03 -5.74
CA ASP A 86 5.19 -9.72 -5.14
C ASP A 86 6.33 -8.95 -5.84
N GLN A 87 7.41 -9.63 -6.21
CA GLN A 87 8.55 -9.07 -6.95
C GLN A 87 8.15 -8.50 -8.32
N HIS A 88 7.13 -9.06 -8.96
CA HIS A 88 6.64 -8.58 -10.25
C HIS A 88 5.88 -7.26 -10.12
N VAL A 89 5.22 -7.04 -8.98
CA VAL A 89 4.60 -5.75 -8.65
C VAL A 89 5.68 -4.69 -8.48
N VAL A 90 6.78 -5.02 -7.81
CA VAL A 90 7.91 -4.10 -7.65
C VAL A 90 8.58 -3.78 -8.99
N ALA A 91 8.79 -4.79 -9.84
CA ALA A 91 9.27 -4.58 -11.21
C ALA A 91 8.33 -3.67 -12.03
N PHE A 92 7.02 -3.76 -11.83
CA PHE A 92 6.06 -2.85 -12.45
C PHE A 92 6.22 -1.40 -11.96
N LEU A 93 6.47 -1.17 -10.67
CA LEU A 93 6.77 0.16 -10.12
C LEU A 93 8.04 0.77 -10.75
N GLU A 94 9.09 -0.03 -10.95
CA GLU A 94 10.31 0.35 -11.66
C GLU A 94 10.03 0.80 -13.09
N LEU A 95 9.23 0.03 -13.85
CA LEU A 95 8.85 0.39 -15.22
C LEU A 95 8.07 1.71 -15.28
N MET A 96 7.25 1.98 -14.25
CA MET A 96 6.50 3.23 -14.11
C MET A 96 7.36 4.39 -13.59
N ARG A 97 8.63 4.15 -13.23
CA ARG A 97 9.52 5.10 -12.54
C ARG A 97 8.92 5.69 -11.27
N GLN A 98 8.12 4.89 -10.56
CA GLN A 98 7.50 5.27 -9.31
C GLN A 98 8.46 4.92 -8.17
N PRO A 99 8.95 5.88 -7.36
CA PRO A 99 9.73 5.55 -6.16
C PRO A 99 8.94 4.66 -5.21
N TYR A 100 9.59 3.66 -4.59
CA TYR A 100 8.95 2.75 -3.65
C TYR A 100 9.86 2.34 -2.48
N THR A 101 9.26 1.81 -1.43
CA THR A 101 9.97 1.18 -0.30
C THR A 101 10.15 -0.32 -0.53
N GLY A 102 11.25 -0.90 -0.03
CA GLY A 102 11.52 -2.34 -0.11
C GLY A 102 12.82 -2.66 -0.81
N CYS A 103 13.01 -3.93 -1.18
CA CYS A 103 14.14 -4.37 -1.98
C CYS A 103 13.85 -4.20 -3.47
N ASN A 104 14.88 -3.87 -4.23
CA ASN A 104 14.79 -3.89 -5.69
C ASN A 104 14.73 -5.34 -6.20
N PRO A 105 14.11 -5.60 -7.37
CA PRO A 105 14.04 -6.93 -7.98
C PRO A 105 15.41 -7.53 -8.34
#